data_AF-A0A3C0AHT8-F1
#
_entry.id   AF-A0A3C0AHT8-F1
#
_cell.length_a   1.000
_cell.length_b   1.000
_cell.length_c   1.000
_cell.angle_alpha   90.00
_cell.angle_beta   90.00
_cell.angle_gamma   90.00
#
_symmetry.space_group_name_H-M   'P 1'
#
loop_
_entity.id
_entity.type
_entity.pdbx_description
1 polymer ?
#
loop_
_entity_poly.entity_id
_entity_poly.type
_entity_poly.pdbx_seq_one_letter_code
_entity_poly.pdbx_strand_id
1 'polypeptide(L)' 'MIRFQQLQFRYPHSAFQLNIPQLEVREAEKVAVVGPSGCGKTTLL' A
#
# COMPACT_ATOMS: atom_id res chain seq x y z
N MET A 1 -9.92 -4.16 12.21
CA MET A 1 -9.10 -2.94 11.98
C MET A 1 -7.84 -3.33 11.18
N ILE A 2 -7.40 -2.53 10.19
CA ILE A 2 -6.12 -2.71 9.47
C ILE A 2 -5.26 -1.46 9.71
N ARG A 3 -3.98 -1.62 10.03
CA ARG A 3 -3.06 -0.49 10.26
C ARG A 3 -1.64 -0.82 9.80
N PHE A 4 -1.04 0.11 9.08
CA PHE A 4 0.38 0.09 8.73
C PHE A 4 1.05 1.39 9.18
N GLN A 5 2.28 1.28 9.67
CA GLN A 5 3.14 2.41 10.01
C GLN A 5 4.49 2.19 9.31
N GLN A 6 4.90 3.17 8.51
CA GLN A 6 6.18 3.17 7.77
C GLN A 6 6.39 1.90 6.93
N LEU A 7 5.35 1.44 6.22
CA LEU A 7 5.48 0.29 5.34
C LEU A 7 6.39 0.63 4.16
N GLN A 8 7.52 -0.06 4.08
CA GLN A 8 8.45 0.01 2.97
C GLN A 8 8.62 -1.39 2.39
N PHE A 9 8.44 -1.51 1.07
CA PHE A 9 8.58 -2.79 0.38
C PHE A 9 9.23 -2.61 -0.99
N ARG A 10 10.04 -3.60 -1.38
CA ARG A 10 10.71 -3.68 -2.67
C ARG A 10 10.81 -5.13 -3.11
N TYR A 11 10.49 -5.41 -4.38
CA TYR A 11 10.78 -6.70 -4.99
C TYR A 11 12.26 -6.82 -5.35
N PRO A 12 12.88 -8.01 -5.21
CA PRO A 12 14.23 -8.25 -5.71
C PRO A 12 14.35 -7.84 -7.18
N HIS A 13 15.47 -7.18 -7.53
CA HIS A 13 15.78 -6.72 -8.89
C HIS A 13 14.78 -5.76 -9.54
N SER A 14 13.88 -5.14 -8.77
CA SER A 14 12.96 -4.11 -9.27
C SER A 14 13.38 -2.71 -8.81
N ALA A 15 13.17 -1.72 -9.69
CA ALA A 15 13.25 -0.31 -9.33
C ALA A 15 12.00 0.19 -8.59
N PHE A 16 10.91 -0.58 -8.62
CA PHE A 16 9.68 -0.27 -7.91
C PHE A 16 9.92 -0.27 -6.39
N GLN A 17 9.31 0.70 -5.71
CA GLN A 17 9.29 0.78 -4.26
C GLN A 17 7.91 1.23 -3.79
N LEU A 18 7.35 0.49 -2.83
CA LEU A 18 6.14 0.88 -2.13
C LEU A 18 6.55 1.55 -0.82
N ASN A 19 6.17 2.81 -0.65
CA ASN A 19 6.41 3.58 0.57
C ASN A 19 5.09 4.16 1.07
N ILE A 20 4.58 3.62 2.18
CA ILE A 20 3.35 4.09 2.81
C ILE A 20 3.69 4.55 4.23
N PRO A 21 3.79 5.87 4.47
CA PRO A 21 4.13 6.41 5.78
C PRO A 21 3.15 5.97 6.88
N GLN A 22 1.85 5.97 6.56
CA GLN A 22 0.79 5.50 7.45
C GLN A 22 -0.45 5.16 6.63
N LEU A 23 -1.15 4.10 7.01
CA LEU A 23 -2.51 3.81 6.58
C LEU A 23 -3.28 3.21 7.76
N GLU A 24 -4.52 3.66 7.95
CA GLU A 24 -5.42 3.12 8.95
C GLU A 24 -6.78 2.91 8.30
N VAL A 25 -7.33 1.72 8.46
CA VAL A 25 -8.69 1.36 8.01
C VAL A 25 -9.45 0.82 9.21
N ARG A 26 -10.51 1.52 9.57
CA ARG A 26 -11.38 1.20 10.70
C ARG A 26 -12.26 0.00 10.37
N GLU A 27 -12.84 -0.59 11.40
CA GLU A 27 -13.83 -1.65 11.21
C GLU A 27 -15.05 -1.11 10.46
N ALA A 28 -15.56 -1.93 9.54
CA ALA A 28 -16.64 -1.60 8.61
C ALA A 28 -16.37 -0.42 7.66
N GLU A 29 -15.15 0.14 7.63
CA GLU A 29 -14.76 1.18 6.68
C GLU A 29 -14.57 0.61 5.27
N LYS A 30 -15.05 1.33 4.26
CA LYS A 30 -14.85 1.00 2.85
C LYS A 30 -13.85 1.97 2.25
N VAL A 31 -12.72 1.45 1.78
CA VAL A 31 -11.62 2.26 1.22
C VAL A 31 -11.37 1.84 -0.23
N ALA A 32 -11.21 2.82 -1.12
CA ALA A 32 -10.81 2.59 -2.49
C ALA A 32 -9.31 2.88 -2.66
N VAL A 33 -8.56 1.94 -3.25
CA VAL A 33 -7.16 2.13 -3.62
C VAL A 33 -7.10 2.42 -5.12
N VAL A 34 -6.80 3.67 -5.49
CA VAL A 34 -6.81 4.14 -6.88
C VAL A 34 -5.44 4.68 -7.31
N GLY A 35 -5.19 4.66 -8.61
CA GLY A 35 -3.95 5.20 -9.20
C GLY A 35 -3.54 4.48 -10.49
N PRO A 36 -2.55 5.01 -11.24
CA PRO A 36 -2.08 4.46 -12.50
C PRO A 36 -1.59 3.00 -12.40
N SER A 37 -1.50 2.30 -13.54
CA SER A 37 -0.89 0.95 -13.55
C SER A 37 0.57 1.01 -13.06
N GLY A 38 1.00 0.01 -12.29
CA GLY A 38 2.36 -0.05 -11.74
C GLY A 38 2.63 0.79 -10.49
N CYS A 39 1.67 1.57 -9.97
CA CYS A 39 1.88 2.38 -8.76
C CYS A 39 1.89 1.58 -7.43
N GLY A 40 1.69 0.26 -7.47
CA GLY A 40 1.78 -0.60 -6.28
C GLY A 40 0.47 -1.05 -5.64
N LYS A 41 -0.70 -0.83 -6.29
CA LYS A 41 -2.01 -1.23 -5.74
C LYS A 41 -2.10 -2.71 -5.38
N THR A 42 -1.73 -3.60 -6.32
CA THR A 42 -1.71 -5.05 -6.10
C THR A 42 -0.60 -5.48 -5.14
N THR A 43 0.43 -4.66 -4.94
CA THR A 43 1.48 -4.94 -3.95
C THR A 43 1.05 -4.53 -2.54
N LEU A 44 0.12 -3.59 -2.41
CA LEU A 44 -0.46 -3.17 -1.13
C LEU A 44 -1.54 -4.13 -0.61
N LEU A 45 -2.27 -4.80 -1.52
CA LEU A 45 -3.37 -5.72 -1.22
C LEU A 45 -2.86 -7.16 -1.13
#